data_AF-A0A367CEH9-F1
#
_entry.id   AF-A0A367CEH9-F1
#
_cell.length_a   1.000
_cell.length_b   1.000
_cell.length_c   1.000
_cell.angle_alpha   90.00
_cell.angle_beta   90.00
_cell.angle_gamma   90.00
#
_symmetry.space_group_name_H-M   'P 1'
#
loop_
_entity.id
_entity.type
_entity.pdbx_description
1 polymer ?
#
loop_
_entity_poly.entity_id
_entity_poly.type
_entity_poly.pdbx_seq_one_letter_code
_entity_poly.pdbx_strand_id
1 'polypeptide(L)'
;MAQRSGKYKALNVIEVYEGELKSWNRLTEEFDFDPNGRKSDEVIGYVGYFELLNGFKKTVYWTKQEIEAHRIANSKDRDKTKLSGVWASDYNAMARKTVLRNLLSKWGILSVEMQEATTSDEKVQKVQEDGSIISETEVEEAIPERKEAEKVEINTDNVSTAFEEYAESVQTDEAQESLFDASNPPLNK
;
A
#
# COMPACT_ATOMS: atom_id res chain seq x y z
N MET A 1 2.15 8.48 -0.63
CA MET A 1 2.34 7.86 -1.95
C MET A 1 1.01 7.71 -2.71
N ALA A 2 -0.03 7.06 -2.18
CA ALA A 2 -1.30 6.88 -2.91
C ALA A 2 -2.07 8.18 -3.23
N GLN A 3 -2.25 9.11 -2.29
CA GLN A 3 -3.00 10.36 -2.57
C GLN A 3 -2.31 11.29 -3.58
N ARG A 4 -0.98 11.19 -3.74
CA ARG A 4 -0.21 12.07 -4.64
C ARG A 4 -0.38 11.71 -6.11
N SER A 5 -0.97 10.55 -6.45
CA SER A 5 -1.24 10.18 -7.84
C SER A 5 -2.46 10.89 -8.44
N GLY A 6 -3.25 11.60 -7.63
CA GLY A 6 -4.46 12.29 -8.09
C GLY A 6 -5.56 11.37 -8.60
N LYS A 7 -5.47 10.05 -8.38
CA LYS A 7 -6.45 9.05 -8.88
C LYS A 7 -7.45 8.59 -7.82
N TYR A 8 -7.16 8.83 -6.55
CA TYR A 8 -8.04 8.49 -5.44
C TYR A 8 -8.92 9.70 -5.11
N LYS A 9 -10.23 9.51 -5.17
CA LYS A 9 -11.23 10.48 -4.71
C LYS A 9 -11.37 10.46 -3.20
N ALA A 10 -11.35 9.27 -2.62
CA ALA A 10 -11.38 9.06 -1.17
C ALA A 10 -10.49 7.87 -0.80
N LEU A 11 -9.81 7.97 0.34
CA LEU A 11 -9.00 6.89 0.91
C LEU A 11 -8.98 7.07 2.42
N ASN A 12 -9.69 6.20 3.14
CA ASN A 12 -9.85 6.29 4.59
C ASN A 12 -9.71 4.92 5.24
N VAL A 13 -9.17 4.90 6.45
CA VAL A 13 -9.19 3.72 7.32
C VAL A 13 -9.52 4.18 8.73
N ILE A 14 -10.53 3.57 9.33
CA ILE A 14 -11.04 3.95 10.66
C ILE A 14 -11.14 2.73 11.57
N GLU A 15 -11.02 2.95 12.87
CA GLU A 15 -11.44 1.99 13.89
C GLU A 15 -12.98 1.94 13.95
N VAL A 16 -13.52 0.73 14.16
CA VAL A 16 -14.95 0.49 14.33
C VAL A 16 -15.16 0.05 15.76
N TYR A 17 -15.92 0.83 16.51
CA TYR A 17 -16.23 0.56 17.91
C TYR A 17 -17.50 -0.26 18.06
N GLU A 18 -17.64 -0.93 19.20
CA GLU A 18 -18.83 -1.69 19.51
C GLU A 18 -20.08 -0.81 19.44
N GLY A 19 -21.06 -1.22 18.64
CA GLY A 19 -22.31 -0.48 18.41
C GLY A 19 -22.32 0.40 17.16
N GLU A 20 -21.16 0.76 16.59
CA GLU A 20 -21.09 1.57 15.36
C GLU A 20 -21.34 0.73 14.08
N LEU A 21 -21.14 -0.59 14.14
CA LEU A 21 -21.41 -1.51 13.04
C LEU A 21 -22.85 -2.05 13.11
N LYS A 22 -23.67 -1.74 12.10
CA LYS A 22 -25.02 -2.32 11.95
C LYS A 22 -24.99 -3.60 11.16
N SER A 23 -24.38 -3.58 9.98
CA SER A 23 -24.27 -4.75 9.11
C SER A 23 -23.04 -4.67 8.21
N TRP A 24 -22.49 -5.83 7.89
CA TRP A 24 -21.39 -5.97 6.94
C TRP A 24 -21.65 -7.16 6.02
N ASN A 25 -21.75 -6.88 4.72
CA ASN A 25 -21.84 -7.91 3.69
C ASN A 25 -20.49 -8.08 3.00
N ARG A 26 -19.86 -9.23 3.24
CA ARG A 26 -18.53 -9.57 2.69
C ARG A 26 -18.52 -9.73 1.17
N LEU A 27 -19.66 -10.00 0.55
CA LEU A 27 -19.79 -10.22 -0.90
C LEU A 27 -20.08 -8.94 -1.66
N THR A 28 -21.03 -8.12 -1.16
CA THR A 28 -21.43 -6.86 -1.80
C THR A 28 -20.59 -5.67 -1.34
N GLU A 29 -19.79 -5.86 -0.28
CA GLU A 29 -18.96 -4.82 0.34
C GLU A 29 -19.80 -3.64 0.89
N GLU A 30 -21.07 -3.92 1.21
CA GLU A 30 -21.97 -2.98 1.87
C GLU A 30 -21.66 -2.95 3.36
N PHE A 31 -21.19 -1.79 3.81
CA PHE A 31 -20.84 -1.51 5.20
C PHE A 31 -21.80 -0.45 5.74
N ASP A 32 -22.70 -0.86 6.65
CA ASP A 32 -23.64 0.04 7.31
C ASP A 32 -23.04 0.53 8.63
N PHE A 33 -22.63 1.80 8.62
CA PHE A 33 -21.91 2.48 9.69
C PHE A 33 -22.80 3.54 10.35
N ASP A 34 -22.92 3.48 11.67
CA ASP A 34 -23.60 4.49 12.48
C ASP A 34 -22.60 5.23 13.39
N PRO A 35 -22.20 6.47 13.02
CA PRO A 35 -21.25 7.25 13.82
C PRO A 35 -21.74 7.56 15.24
N ASN A 36 -23.05 7.55 15.50
CA ASN A 36 -23.62 7.85 16.81
C ASN A 36 -24.03 6.58 17.56
N GLY A 37 -23.84 5.39 16.97
CA GLY A 37 -24.26 4.11 17.53
C GLY A 37 -23.33 3.54 18.60
N ARG A 38 -22.25 4.24 18.97
CA ARG A 38 -21.25 3.74 19.90
C ARG A 38 -21.87 3.36 21.25
N LYS A 39 -21.67 2.11 21.64
CA LYS A 39 -22.11 1.55 22.94
C LYS A 39 -20.96 1.40 23.94
N SER A 40 -19.74 1.18 23.44
CA SER A 40 -18.54 0.96 24.23
C SER A 40 -17.32 1.54 23.51
N ASP A 41 -16.25 1.80 24.26
CA ASP A 41 -14.95 2.20 23.73
C ASP A 41 -14.09 1.01 23.25
N GLU A 42 -14.65 -0.20 23.25
CA GLU A 42 -13.99 -1.37 22.68
C GLU A 42 -14.03 -1.35 21.15
N VAL A 43 -12.85 -1.46 20.53
CA VAL A 43 -12.71 -1.60 19.07
C VAL A 43 -13.00 -3.04 18.66
N ILE A 44 -14.02 -3.25 17.83
CA ILE A 44 -14.41 -4.57 17.30
C ILE A 44 -13.70 -4.92 15.99
N GLY A 45 -13.23 -3.91 15.26
CA GLY A 45 -12.55 -4.08 13.99
C GLY A 45 -12.11 -2.78 13.34
N TYR A 46 -11.67 -2.90 12.10
CA TYR A 46 -11.09 -1.81 11.32
C TYR A 46 -11.64 -1.91 9.91
N VAL A 47 -12.10 -0.78 9.37
CA VAL A 47 -12.60 -0.70 8.00
C VAL A 47 -11.70 0.20 7.18
N GLY A 48 -11.33 -0.29 5.99
CA GLY A 48 -10.63 0.46 4.97
C GLY A 48 -11.53 0.67 3.76
N TYR A 49 -11.53 1.88 3.24
CA TYR A 49 -12.33 2.30 2.09
C TYR A 49 -11.49 3.12 1.13
N PHE A 50 -11.64 2.87 -0.16
CA PHE A 50 -11.21 3.82 -1.17
C PHE A 50 -12.20 3.92 -2.32
N GLU A 51 -12.15 5.08 -2.96
CA GLU A 51 -12.85 5.39 -4.20
C GLU A 51 -11.86 6.00 -5.18
N LEU A 52 -11.83 5.47 -6.41
CA LEU A 52 -11.08 6.04 -7.52
C LEU A 52 -11.93 7.02 -8.30
N LEU A 53 -11.29 7.92 -9.06
CA LEU A 53 -11.99 8.89 -9.89
C LEU A 53 -12.88 8.26 -10.97
N ASN A 54 -12.63 7.02 -11.36
CA ASN A 54 -13.44 6.27 -12.33
C ASN A 54 -14.70 5.62 -11.71
N GLY A 55 -14.96 5.83 -10.41
CA GLY A 55 -16.11 5.27 -9.70
C GLY A 55 -15.89 3.87 -9.13
N PHE A 56 -14.71 3.27 -9.32
CA PHE A 56 -14.36 2.03 -8.63
C PHE A 56 -14.21 2.30 -7.13
N LYS A 57 -15.02 1.61 -6.33
CA LYS A 57 -14.98 1.66 -4.87
C LYS A 57 -14.68 0.28 -4.31
N LYS A 58 -13.92 0.25 -3.23
CA LYS A 58 -13.61 -0.98 -2.51
C LYS A 58 -13.71 -0.72 -1.01
N THR A 59 -14.43 -1.60 -0.32
CA THR A 59 -14.51 -1.60 1.14
C THR A 59 -13.99 -2.92 1.67
N VAL A 60 -13.16 -2.87 2.70
CA VAL A 60 -12.60 -4.04 3.36
C VAL A 60 -12.74 -3.84 4.86
N TYR A 61 -13.40 -4.78 5.53
CA TYR A 61 -13.51 -4.81 6.97
C TYR A 61 -12.75 -6.00 7.54
N TRP A 62 -11.93 -5.74 8.56
CA TRP A 62 -11.20 -6.75 9.32
C TRP A 62 -11.61 -6.66 10.78
N THR A 63 -12.04 -7.77 11.34
CA THR A 63 -12.28 -7.89 12.78
C THR A 63 -10.97 -7.77 13.55
N LYS A 64 -11.05 -7.38 14.83
CA LYS A 64 -9.88 -7.36 15.73
C LYS A 64 -9.19 -8.73 15.80
N GLN A 65 -9.95 -9.82 15.72
CA GLN A 65 -9.42 -11.18 15.69
C GLN A 65 -8.60 -11.48 14.43
N GLU A 66 -9.06 -11.03 13.25
CA GLU A 66 -8.31 -11.19 12.00
C GLU A 66 -7.01 -10.38 11.99
N ILE A 67 -7.03 -9.17 12.58
CA ILE A 67 -5.82 -8.38 12.78
C ILE A 67 -4.84 -9.09 13.72
N GLU A 68 -5.34 -9.66 14.81
CA GLU A 68 -4.52 -10.38 15.76
C GLU A 68 -3.91 -11.65 15.14
N ALA A 69 -4.69 -12.40 14.36
CA ALA A 69 -4.20 -13.54 13.60
C ALA A 69 -3.09 -13.13 12.62
N HIS A 70 -3.26 -12.01 11.92
CA HIS A 70 -2.24 -11.46 11.03
C HIS A 70 -0.99 -11.02 11.80
N ARG A 71 -1.14 -10.36 12.95
CA ARG A 71 -0.02 -9.97 13.81
C ARG A 71 0.79 -11.18 14.26
N ILE A 72 0.12 -12.21 14.76
CA ILE A 72 0.76 -13.46 15.21
C ILE A 72 1.49 -14.15 14.06
N ALA A 73 0.87 -14.23 12.88
CA ALA A 73 1.46 -14.86 11.70
C ALA A 73 2.74 -14.13 11.23
N ASN A 74 2.78 -12.81 11.35
CA ASN A 74 3.91 -11.97 10.91
C ASN A 74 4.90 -11.61 12.04
N SER A 75 4.67 -12.10 13.27
CA SER A 75 5.58 -11.86 14.39
C SER A 75 6.85 -12.71 14.27
N LYS A 76 8.00 -12.06 14.44
CA LYS A 76 9.32 -12.70 14.47
C LYS A 76 9.76 -13.10 15.89
N ASP A 77 8.95 -12.77 16.91
CA ASP A 77 9.31 -13.05 18.30
C ASP A 77 9.20 -14.53 18.64
N ARG A 78 9.98 -14.95 19.65
CA ARG A 78 9.94 -16.31 20.20
C ARG A 78 8.59 -16.66 20.79
N ASP A 79 7.94 -15.70 21.45
CA ASP A 79 6.56 -15.80 21.91
C ASP A 79 5.68 -14.89 21.04
N LYS A 80 5.05 -15.49 20.03
CA LYS A 80 4.22 -14.77 19.06
C LYS A 80 2.92 -14.22 19.67
N THR A 81 2.47 -14.80 20.78
CA THR A 81 1.18 -14.44 21.39
C THR A 81 1.27 -13.16 22.22
N LYS A 82 2.47 -12.84 22.72
CA LYS A 82 2.70 -11.61 23.46
C LYS A 82 2.72 -10.39 22.52
N LEU A 83 2.10 -9.30 22.97
CA LEU A 83 2.27 -8.00 22.34
C LEU A 83 3.65 -7.44 22.69
N SER A 84 4.39 -7.02 21.68
CA SER A 84 5.75 -6.50 21.78
C SER A 84 5.95 -5.31 20.84
N GLY A 85 6.96 -4.49 21.14
CA GLY A 85 7.35 -3.35 20.30
C GLY A 85 6.21 -2.38 20.00
N VAL A 86 6.13 -1.93 18.75
CA VAL A 86 5.16 -0.92 18.28
C VAL A 86 3.71 -1.40 18.38
N TRP A 87 3.45 -2.71 18.39
CA TRP A 87 2.11 -3.25 18.60
C TRP A 87 1.63 -3.09 20.04
N ALA A 88 2.56 -3.07 21.01
CA ALA A 88 2.24 -2.84 22.41
C ALA A 88 2.03 -1.35 22.72
N SER A 89 2.76 -0.45 22.05
CA SER A 89 2.59 1.00 22.23
C SER A 89 1.38 1.54 21.46
N ASP A 90 1.21 1.14 20.19
CA ASP A 90 0.26 1.77 19.25
C ASP A 90 -0.48 0.73 18.40
N TYR A 91 -1.27 -0.12 19.06
CA TYR A 91 -2.01 -1.20 18.39
C TYR A 91 -2.91 -0.69 17.25
N ASN A 92 -3.72 0.34 17.51
CA ASN A 92 -4.69 0.85 16.54
C ASN A 92 -3.99 1.44 15.31
N ALA A 93 -2.87 2.14 15.49
CA ALA A 93 -2.11 2.69 14.37
C ALA A 93 -1.55 1.57 13.48
N MET A 94 -1.04 0.50 14.09
CA MET A 94 -0.54 -0.67 13.37
C MET A 94 -1.66 -1.44 12.66
N ALA A 95 -2.80 -1.65 13.31
CA ALA A 95 -3.96 -2.28 12.72
C ALA A 95 -4.48 -1.50 11.50
N ARG A 96 -4.65 -0.17 11.61
CA ARG A 96 -5.03 0.68 10.47
C ARG A 96 -4.03 0.58 9.32
N LYS A 97 -2.72 0.59 9.61
CA LYS A 97 -1.66 0.43 8.60
C LYS A 97 -1.75 -0.93 7.91
N THR A 98 -2.04 -2.00 8.65
CA THR A 98 -2.22 -3.35 8.11
C THR A 98 -3.40 -3.42 7.15
N VAL A 99 -4.57 -2.90 7.55
CA VAL A 99 -5.76 -2.85 6.68
C VAL A 99 -5.50 -2.01 5.45
N LEU A 100 -4.91 -0.82 5.61
CA LEU A 100 -4.57 0.06 4.50
C LEU A 100 -3.61 -0.63 3.51
N ARG A 101 -2.56 -1.28 4.02
CA ARG A 101 -1.59 -1.99 3.19
C ARG A 101 -2.26 -3.14 2.45
N ASN A 102 -3.09 -3.96 3.11
CA ASN A 102 -3.78 -5.07 2.47
C ASN A 102 -4.71 -4.58 1.35
N LEU A 103 -5.46 -3.51 1.62
CA LEU A 103 -6.38 -2.87 0.70
C LEU A 103 -5.65 -2.36 -0.56
N LEU A 104 -4.56 -1.61 -0.36
CA LEU A 104 -3.80 -1.06 -1.47
C LEU A 104 -3.01 -2.16 -2.22
N SER A 105 -2.39 -3.11 -1.53
CA SER A 105 -1.61 -4.17 -2.19
C SER A 105 -2.44 -5.07 -3.09
N LYS A 106 -3.74 -5.26 -2.79
CA LYS A 106 -4.62 -6.12 -3.58
C LYS A 106 -5.41 -5.37 -4.66
N TRP A 107 -5.83 -4.14 -4.39
CA TRP A 107 -6.75 -3.41 -5.28
C TRP A 107 -6.30 -1.97 -5.58
N GLY A 108 -5.32 -1.46 -4.84
CA GLY A 108 -4.77 -0.14 -5.07
C GLY A 108 -3.83 -0.13 -6.28
N ILE A 109 -3.87 0.96 -7.02
CA ILE A 109 -2.85 1.30 -8.01
C ILE A 109 -1.59 1.76 -7.27
N LEU A 110 -0.60 0.87 -7.17
CA LEU A 110 0.62 1.10 -6.36
C LEU A 110 1.64 2.00 -7.04
N SER A 111 1.77 1.94 -8.36
CA SER A 111 2.74 2.74 -9.12
C SER A 111 2.07 3.59 -10.20
N VAL A 112 2.65 4.76 -10.43
CA VAL A 112 2.35 5.66 -11.54
C VAL A 112 2.90 5.08 -12.86
N GLU A 113 3.89 4.19 -12.81
CA GLU A 113 4.58 3.63 -13.99
C GLU A 113 3.72 2.63 -14.78
N MET A 114 2.84 1.87 -14.13
CA MET A 114 1.88 1.01 -14.85
C MET A 114 0.85 1.85 -15.65
N GLN A 115 0.73 3.15 -15.33
CA GLN A 115 -0.18 4.07 -16.00
C GLN A 115 0.45 4.61 -17.30
N GLU A 116 1.76 4.85 -17.30
CA GLU A 116 2.48 5.26 -18.51
C GLU A 116 2.52 4.16 -19.56
N ALA A 117 2.59 2.88 -19.16
CA ALA A 117 2.60 1.76 -20.10
C ALA A 117 1.31 1.66 -20.94
N THR A 118 0.13 1.85 -20.35
CA THR A 118 -1.13 1.81 -21.10
C THR A 118 -1.35 3.08 -21.94
N THR A 119 -1.00 4.26 -21.43
CA THR A 119 -1.13 5.51 -22.20
C THR A 119 -0.10 5.63 -23.33
N SER A 120 1.07 5.01 -23.18
CA SER A 120 2.10 4.98 -24.24
C SER A 120 1.70 4.07 -25.41
N ASP A 121 0.99 2.97 -25.16
CA ASP A 121 0.46 2.10 -26.23
C ASP A 121 -0.76 2.72 -26.95
N GLU A 122 -1.54 3.57 -26.27
CA GLU A 122 -2.68 4.30 -26.89
C GLU A 122 -2.26 5.55 -27.67
N LYS A 123 -0.97 5.93 -27.69
CA LYS A 123 -0.48 6.97 -28.61
C LYS A 123 -0.48 6.41 -30.03
N VAL A 124 -1.61 6.57 -30.71
CA VAL A 124 -1.74 6.39 -32.16
C VAL A 124 -0.74 7.34 -32.83
N GLN A 125 0.38 6.80 -33.29
CA GLN A 125 1.29 7.51 -34.19
C GLN A 125 0.50 7.78 -35.47
N LYS A 126 0.16 9.04 -35.73
CA LYS A 126 -0.39 9.43 -37.03
C LYS A 126 0.75 9.33 -38.04
N VAL A 127 0.72 8.27 -38.84
CA VAL A 127 1.65 8.07 -39.96
C VAL A 127 1.16 8.93 -41.13
N GLN A 128 2.04 9.78 -41.65
CA GLN A 128 1.77 10.50 -42.91
C GLN A 128 1.97 9.55 -44.11
N GLU A 129 1.41 9.88 -45.28
CA GLU A 129 1.38 9.03 -46.49
C GLU A 129 2.78 8.65 -47.05
N ASP A 130 3.86 9.22 -46.52
CA ASP A 130 5.27 8.97 -46.87
C ASP A 130 5.99 7.95 -45.96
N GLY A 131 5.39 7.56 -44.82
CA GLY A 131 5.95 6.57 -43.90
C GLY A 131 6.86 7.13 -42.77
N SER A 132 7.01 8.45 -42.64
CA SER A 132 7.73 9.08 -41.52
C SER A 132 6.86 9.28 -40.26
N ILE A 133 7.47 9.04 -39.09
CA ILE A 133 6.86 9.20 -37.75
C ILE A 133 7.08 10.63 -37.26
N ILE A 134 5.99 11.37 -37.02
CA ILE A 134 6.03 12.66 -36.32
C ILE A 134 6.17 12.43 -34.82
N SER A 135 7.35 12.73 -34.27
CA SER A 135 7.54 12.89 -32.83
C SER A 135 7.29 14.35 -32.48
N GLU A 136 6.12 14.65 -31.93
CA GLU A 136 5.88 15.98 -31.35
C GLU A 136 6.59 16.06 -29.98
N THR A 137 7.86 16.46 -30.00
CA THR A 137 8.54 17.05 -28.84
C THR A 137 9.27 18.30 -29.30
N GLU A 138 8.54 19.40 -29.40
CA GLU A 138 9.10 20.74 -29.23
C GLU A 138 8.13 21.51 -28.32
N VAL A 139 8.33 21.35 -27.02
CA VAL A 139 7.88 22.34 -26.04
C VAL A 139 9.14 22.98 -25.50
N GLU A 140 9.45 24.15 -26.03
CA GLU A 140 10.51 25.02 -25.56
C GLU A 140 10.04 25.65 -24.23
N GLU A 141 10.23 24.94 -23.11
CA GLU A 141 10.01 25.51 -21.77
C GLU A 141 11.29 26.22 -21.31
N ALA A 142 11.22 27.55 -21.30
CA ALA A 142 12.23 28.43 -20.77
C ALA A 142 12.55 28.11 -19.30
N ILE A 143 13.83 27.87 -19.02
CA ILE A 143 14.36 27.56 -17.69
C ILE A 143 14.47 28.88 -16.89
N PRO A 144 13.76 29.10 -15.77
CA PRO A 144 14.02 30.25 -14.92
C PRO A 144 15.30 30.03 -14.09
N GLU A 145 16.19 31.01 -14.14
CA GLU A 145 17.49 31.02 -13.45
C GLU A 145 17.31 31.01 -11.92
N ARG A 146 17.85 29.97 -11.27
CA ARG A 146 17.75 29.74 -9.81
C ARG A 146 18.88 30.49 -9.10
N LYS A 147 18.54 31.49 -8.26
CA LYS A 147 19.52 32.11 -7.35
C LYS A 147 19.95 31.11 -6.27
N GLU A 148 21.26 30.91 -6.14
CA GLU A 148 21.86 30.08 -5.09
C GLU A 148 21.57 30.65 -3.70
N ALA A 149 21.19 29.78 -2.76
CA ALA A 149 21.04 30.10 -1.35
C ALA A 149 22.29 29.70 -0.58
N GLU A 150 22.75 30.58 0.29
CA GLU A 150 23.93 30.44 1.17
C GLU A 150 23.78 29.26 2.14
N LYS A 151 24.86 28.48 2.32
CA LYS A 151 24.90 27.30 3.20
C LYS A 151 24.79 27.72 4.68
N VAL A 152 23.82 27.18 5.38
CA VAL A 152 23.82 27.10 6.86
C VAL A 152 24.38 25.74 7.26
N GLU A 153 25.50 25.73 7.98
CA GLU A 153 26.10 24.53 8.55
C GLU A 153 25.27 23.99 9.72
N ILE A 154 24.95 22.70 9.70
CA ILE A 154 24.33 21.98 10.82
C ILE A 154 25.22 20.77 11.11
N ASN A 155 25.79 20.72 12.33
CA ASN A 155 26.70 19.67 12.79
C ASN A 155 26.04 18.28 12.81
N THR A 156 26.69 17.32 12.17
CA THR A 156 26.30 15.90 12.11
C THR A 156 27.07 15.08 13.14
N ASP A 157 26.47 14.83 14.30
CA ASP A 157 27.05 13.90 15.29
C ASP A 157 26.12 12.74 15.69
N ASN A 158 24.98 12.49 15.03
CA ASN A 158 24.08 11.40 15.49
C ASN A 158 23.23 10.69 14.43
N VAL A 159 23.76 10.35 13.26
CA VAL A 159 23.10 9.36 12.37
C VAL A 159 24.14 8.60 11.53
N SER A 160 24.70 7.50 12.03
CA SER A 160 25.44 6.57 11.14
C SER A 160 25.18 5.09 11.37
N THR A 161 24.44 4.67 12.41
CA THR A 161 24.36 3.23 12.74
C THR A 161 23.19 2.48 12.11
N ALA A 162 22.28 3.14 11.38
CA ALA A 162 21.07 2.50 10.86
C ALA A 162 21.14 2.06 9.37
N PHE A 163 22.21 2.41 8.66
CA PHE A 163 22.30 2.17 7.21
C PHE A 163 23.12 0.90 6.87
N GLU A 164 24.08 0.53 7.70
CA GLU A 164 24.96 -0.62 7.44
C GLU A 164 24.29 -1.98 7.70
N GLU A 165 23.28 -2.04 8.58
CA GLU A 165 22.58 -3.30 8.90
C GLU A 165 21.70 -3.82 7.73
N TYR A 166 21.33 -2.96 6.78
CA TYR A 166 20.46 -3.34 5.65
C TYR A 166 21.23 -3.96 4.47
N ALA A 167 22.54 -3.72 4.36
CA ALA A 167 23.35 -4.21 3.25
C ALA A 167 23.76 -5.69 3.43
N GLU A 168 23.89 -6.15 4.67
CA GLU A 168 24.42 -7.49 4.98
C GLU A 168 23.37 -8.61 4.86
N SER A 169 22.07 -8.30 4.92
CA SER A 169 21.00 -9.30 4.81
C SER A 169 20.63 -9.69 3.37
N VAL A 170 21.24 -9.08 2.34
CA VAL A 170 20.89 -9.30 0.93
C VAL A 170 21.69 -10.46 0.30
N GLN A 171 22.73 -10.99 0.97
CA GLN A 171 23.70 -11.90 0.34
C GLN A 171 23.51 -13.40 0.63
N THR A 172 22.45 -13.83 1.30
CA THR A 172 22.23 -15.27 1.59
C THR A 172 20.85 -15.76 1.16
N ASP A 173 20.60 -15.83 -0.15
CA ASP A 173 19.40 -16.46 -0.72
C ASP A 173 19.70 -17.41 -1.90
N GLU A 174 20.84 -18.12 -1.86
CA GLU A 174 21.14 -19.21 -2.82
C GLU A 174 20.56 -20.59 -2.40
N ALA A 175 19.79 -20.67 -1.29
CA ALA A 175 19.30 -21.95 -0.76
C ALA A 175 17.82 -22.27 -1.01
N GLN A 176 17.08 -21.46 -1.79
CA GLN A 176 15.64 -21.66 -1.98
C GLN A 176 15.20 -22.27 -3.33
N GLU A 177 16.11 -22.48 -4.30
CA GLU A 177 15.73 -23.08 -5.58
C GLU A 177 15.50 -24.61 -5.52
N SER A 178 16.00 -25.33 -4.50
CA SER A 178 15.89 -26.80 -4.46
C SER A 178 14.61 -27.35 -3.80
N LEU A 179 13.67 -26.51 -3.38
CA LEU A 179 12.47 -26.96 -2.66
C LEU A 179 11.19 -26.98 -3.51
N PHE A 180 11.21 -26.39 -4.72
CA PHE A 180 10.04 -26.29 -5.58
C PHE A 180 9.83 -27.48 -6.53
N ASP A 181 10.81 -28.38 -6.69
CA ASP A 181 10.72 -29.49 -7.66
C ASP A 181 10.12 -30.79 -7.09
N ALA A 182 10.02 -30.94 -5.76
CA ALA A 182 9.54 -32.19 -5.14
C ALA A 182 8.01 -32.30 -4.98
N SER A 183 7.24 -31.29 -5.40
CA SER A 183 5.81 -31.17 -5.02
C SER A 183 4.83 -31.27 -6.19
N ASN A 184 5.28 -31.49 -7.43
CA ASN A 184 4.39 -31.59 -8.59
C ASN A 184 4.30 -33.04 -9.09
N PRO A 185 3.29 -33.82 -8.67
CA PRO A 185 3.08 -35.15 -9.25
C PRO A 185 2.59 -35.02 -10.71
N PRO A 186 3.02 -35.89 -11.63
CA PRO A 186 2.63 -35.78 -13.03
C PRO A 186 1.13 -36.02 -13.21
N LEU A 187 0.51 -35.17 -14.04
CA LEU A 187 -0.87 -35.31 -14.50
C LEU A 187 -1.00 -36.58 -15.34
N ASN A 188 -1.70 -37.59 -14.81
CA ASN A 188 -1.97 -38.83 -15.54
C ASN A 188 -3.08 -38.60 -16.58
N LYS A 189 -2.87 -39.08 -17.81
CA LYS A 189 -3.87 -39.18 -18.89
C LYS A 189 -4.56 -40.55 -18.84
#